data_AF-A0ABD0JKC4-F1
#
_entry.id   AF-A0ABD0JKC4-F1
#
_cell.length_a   1.000
_cell.length_b   1.000
_cell.length_c   1.000
_cell.angle_alpha   90.00
_cell.angle_beta   90.00
_cell.angle_gamma   90.00
#
_symmetry.space_group_name_H-M   'P 1'
#
loop_
_entity.id
_entity.type
_entity.pdbx_description
1 polymer ?
#
loop_
_entity_poly.entity_id
_entity_poly.type
_entity_poly.pdbx_seq_one_letter_code
_entity_poly.pdbx_strand_id
1 'polypeptide(L)'
;MLRVLAFVCVIFAVTTGAPSDYLCGVCLDATQDIRTAVRDQQVHARILGQLEGVCAKAGPGKEECNDVITGLTQEVLQYLLADMKPVDLCRAMTVCSAQPVERPQVVRKQVANPMENLTCELCEVIVEEIDRLVTNSSTPAEANRTVYTVCEALPEPLRDTCVTFAPLLLDMLLDGVSPIGACTNLGVCLLGQYTPNKK
;
A
#
# COMPACT_ATOMS: atom_id res chain seq x y z
N MET A 1 8.48 -33.56 -7.36
CA MET A 1 7.24 -33.13 -6.66
C MET A 1 7.16 -31.62 -6.46
N LEU A 2 8.24 -30.93 -6.03
CA LEU A 2 8.24 -29.47 -5.80
C LEU A 2 7.95 -28.61 -7.05
N ARG A 3 8.40 -29.04 -8.24
CA ARG A 3 8.11 -28.36 -9.52
C ARG A 3 6.63 -28.43 -9.93
N VAL A 4 5.92 -29.49 -9.54
CA VAL A 4 4.48 -29.64 -9.82
C VAL A 4 3.68 -28.73 -8.89
N LEU A 5 4.10 -28.59 -7.63
CA LEU A 5 3.50 -27.65 -6.67
C LEU A 5 3.72 -26.19 -7.09
N ALA A 6 4.90 -25.82 -7.60
CA ALA A 6 5.15 -24.47 -8.12
C ALA A 6 4.32 -24.18 -9.38
N PHE A 7 4.20 -25.14 -10.31
CA PHE A 7 3.37 -24.99 -11.49
C PHE A 7 1.88 -24.94 -11.15
N VAL A 8 1.42 -25.74 -10.17
CA VAL A 8 0.06 -25.67 -9.63
C VAL A 8 -0.16 -24.34 -8.90
N CYS A 9 0.82 -23.79 -8.18
CA CYS A 9 0.71 -22.51 -7.48
C CYS A 9 0.67 -21.32 -8.45
N VAL A 10 1.45 -21.36 -9.53
CA VAL A 10 1.40 -20.35 -10.61
C VAL A 10 0.10 -20.48 -11.40
N ILE A 11 -0.35 -21.69 -11.72
CA ILE A 11 -1.67 -21.89 -12.34
C ILE A 11 -2.77 -21.45 -11.38
N PHE A 12 -2.69 -21.70 -10.07
CA PHE A 12 -3.67 -21.25 -9.08
C PHE A 12 -3.67 -19.73 -8.97
N ALA A 13 -2.51 -19.08 -8.88
CA ALA A 13 -2.39 -17.61 -8.82
C ALA A 13 -2.86 -16.91 -10.12
N VAL A 14 -2.65 -17.54 -11.28
CA VAL A 14 -3.10 -17.01 -12.59
C VAL A 14 -4.58 -17.30 -12.84
N THR A 15 -5.16 -18.34 -12.20
CA THR A 15 -6.58 -18.71 -12.34
C THR A 15 -7.49 -18.12 -11.27
N THR A 16 -6.96 -17.77 -10.09
CA THR A 16 -7.66 -16.99 -9.09
C THR A 16 -7.53 -15.51 -9.45
N GLY A 17 -8.32 -15.06 -10.43
CA GLY A 17 -8.71 -13.65 -10.43
C GLY A 17 -9.20 -13.34 -9.02
N ALA A 18 -8.55 -12.39 -8.35
CA ALA A 18 -8.94 -12.02 -6.99
C ALA A 18 -10.47 -11.79 -6.97
N PRO A 19 -11.19 -12.36 -5.99
CA PRO A 19 -12.64 -12.24 -5.98
C PRO A 19 -13.02 -10.76 -6.06
N SER A 20 -14.00 -10.40 -6.89
CA SER A 20 -14.40 -9.00 -7.14
C SER A 20 -14.60 -8.20 -5.85
N ASP A 21 -15.01 -8.89 -4.79
CA ASP A 21 -15.29 -8.31 -3.48
C ASP A 21 -14.02 -7.87 -2.74
N TYR A 22 -12.89 -8.55 -2.93
CA TYR A 22 -11.59 -8.15 -2.38
C TYR A 22 -11.07 -6.88 -3.05
N LEU A 23 -11.03 -6.87 -4.39
CA LEU A 23 -10.59 -5.69 -5.14
C LEU A 23 -11.52 -4.51 -4.92
N CYS A 24 -12.82 -4.76 -4.76
CA CYS A 24 -13.79 -3.74 -4.40
C CYS A 24 -13.47 -3.14 -3.02
N GLY A 25 -13.14 -3.96 -2.02
CA GLY A 25 -12.69 -3.49 -0.71
C GLY A 25 -11.45 -2.60 -0.79
N VAL A 26 -10.40 -3.05 -1.47
CA VAL A 26 -9.17 -2.27 -1.69
C VAL A 26 -9.47 -0.95 -2.38
N CYS A 27 -10.34 -0.94 -3.40
CA CYS A 27 -10.72 0.27 -4.09
C CYS A 27 -11.46 1.26 -3.17
N LEU A 28 -12.38 0.77 -2.34
CA LEU A 28 -13.13 1.60 -1.39
C LEU A 28 -12.20 2.24 -0.36
N ASP A 29 -11.24 1.49 0.16
CA ASP A 29 -10.25 1.99 1.13
C ASP A 29 -9.33 3.02 0.47
N ALA A 30 -8.76 2.69 -0.69
CA ALA A 30 -7.88 3.60 -1.43
C ALA A 30 -8.57 4.93 -1.79
N THR A 31 -9.84 4.88 -2.23
CA THR A 31 -10.59 6.08 -2.56
C THR A 31 -10.95 6.92 -1.33
N GLN A 32 -11.09 6.29 -0.16
CA GLN A 32 -11.27 6.98 1.11
C GLN A 32 -9.97 7.64 1.61
N ASP A 33 -8.84 6.95 1.47
CA ASP A 33 -7.52 7.47 1.83
C ASP A 33 -7.12 8.64 0.94
N ILE A 34 -7.30 8.51 -0.38
CA ILE A 34 -7.06 9.60 -1.35
C ILE A 34 -7.93 10.81 -1.01
N ARG A 35 -9.22 10.61 -0.71
CA ARG A 35 -10.10 11.72 -0.31
C ARG A 35 -9.61 12.42 0.95
N THR A 36 -9.05 11.68 1.89
CA THR A 36 -8.52 12.24 3.15
C THR A 36 -7.23 13.00 2.88
N ALA A 37 -6.33 12.43 2.08
CA ALA A 37 -5.08 13.07 1.67
C ALA A 37 -5.33 14.38 0.88
N VAL A 38 -6.31 14.39 -0.03
CA VAL A 38 -6.72 15.58 -0.82
C VAL A 38 -7.52 16.60 0.01
N ARG A 39 -7.67 16.41 1.34
CA ARG A 39 -8.14 17.47 2.24
C ARG A 39 -7.01 18.09 3.05
N ASP A 40 -5.83 17.45 3.05
CA ASP A 40 -4.67 17.92 3.78
C ASP A 40 -3.98 19.08 3.04
N GLN A 41 -3.81 20.21 3.72
CA GLN A 41 -3.17 21.40 3.14
C GLN A 41 -1.71 21.18 2.77
N GLN A 42 -0.98 20.30 3.46
CA GLN A 42 0.40 19.96 3.13
C GLN A 42 0.48 19.13 1.85
N VAL A 43 -0.45 18.19 1.64
CA VAL A 43 -0.53 17.41 0.41
C VAL A 43 -0.77 18.34 -0.79
N HIS A 44 -1.66 19.32 -0.65
CA HIS A 44 -1.87 20.35 -1.68
C HIS A 44 -0.60 21.15 -1.98
N ALA A 45 0.10 21.63 -0.95
CA ALA A 45 1.33 22.39 -1.13
C ALA A 45 2.43 21.56 -1.83
N ARG A 46 2.55 20.27 -1.48
CA ARG A 46 3.52 19.35 -2.11
C ARG A 46 3.20 19.12 -3.59
N ILE A 47 1.93 18.85 -3.93
CA ILE A 47 1.50 18.62 -5.31
C ILE A 47 1.70 19.88 -6.15
N LEU A 48 1.34 21.05 -5.61
CA LEU A 48 1.56 22.34 -6.28
C LEU A 48 3.04 22.59 -6.56
N GLY A 49 3.90 22.39 -5.57
CA GLY A 49 5.34 22.57 -5.75
C GLY A 49 5.93 21.66 -6.83
N GLN A 50 5.42 20.42 -6.96
CA GLN A 50 5.83 19.53 -8.05
C GLN A 50 5.39 20.03 -9.41
N LEU A 51 4.15 20.52 -9.52
CA LEU A 51 3.61 21.07 -10.77
C LEU A 51 4.34 22.37 -11.17
N GLU A 52 4.60 23.26 -10.23
CA GLU A 52 5.40 24.48 -10.47
C GLU A 52 6.81 24.14 -10.98
N GLY A 53 7.41 23.06 -10.47
CA GLY A 53 8.67 22.51 -10.96
C GLY A 53 8.60 22.01 -12.41
N VAL A 54 7.44 21.57 -12.88
CA VAL A 54 7.19 21.24 -14.30
C VAL A 54 7.11 22.52 -15.13
N CYS A 55 6.37 23.53 -14.68
CA CYS A 55 6.26 24.80 -15.41
C CYS A 55 7.57 25.58 -15.49
N ALA A 56 8.47 25.43 -14.51
CA ALA A 56 9.81 26.00 -14.56
C ALA A 56 10.60 25.54 -15.81
N LYS A 57 10.25 24.39 -16.39
CA LYS A 57 10.89 23.81 -17.59
C LYS A 57 10.14 24.12 -18.90
N ALA A 58 8.99 24.80 -18.84
CA ALA A 58 8.11 25.01 -19.99
C ALA A 58 8.59 26.09 -20.99
N GLY A 59 9.72 26.75 -20.72
CA GLY A 59 10.31 27.74 -21.62
C GLY A 59 9.34 28.90 -21.92
N PRO A 60 9.01 29.18 -23.20
CA PRO A 60 8.07 30.26 -23.56
C PRO A 60 6.66 30.11 -22.95
N GLY A 61 6.22 28.88 -22.67
CA GLY A 61 4.88 28.60 -22.13
C GLY A 61 4.80 28.67 -20.60
N LYS A 62 5.82 29.18 -19.91
CA LYS A 62 5.90 29.18 -18.44
C LYS A 62 4.74 29.92 -17.77
N GLU A 63 4.35 31.07 -18.30
CA GLU A 63 3.29 31.90 -17.72
C GLU A 63 1.93 31.20 -17.84
N GLU A 64 1.58 30.74 -19.04
CA GLU A 64 0.35 30.00 -19.31
C GLU A 64 0.28 28.67 -18.53
N CYS A 65 1.43 28.00 -18.35
CA CYS A 65 1.54 26.81 -17.52
C CYS A 65 1.25 27.11 -16.03
N ASN A 66 1.79 28.20 -15.50
CA ASN A 66 1.54 28.62 -14.11
C ASN A 66 0.08 29.04 -13.89
N ASP A 67 -0.54 29.70 -14.88
CA ASP A 67 -1.95 30.07 -14.82
C ASP A 67 -2.85 28.84 -14.76
N VAL A 68 -2.54 27.80 -15.55
CA VAL A 68 -3.24 26.51 -15.49
C VAL A 68 -3.10 25.86 -14.10
N ILE A 69 -1.88 25.78 -13.54
CA ILE A 69 -1.68 25.19 -12.21
C ILE A 69 -2.43 25.97 -11.12
N THR A 70 -2.38 27.29 -11.19
CA THR A 70 -3.05 28.15 -10.21
C THR A 70 -4.56 27.98 -10.30
N GLY A 71 -5.12 27.86 -11.50
CA GLY A 71 -6.55 27.56 -11.70
C GLY A 71 -6.97 26.17 -11.23
N LEU A 72 -6.10 25.16 -11.36
CA LEU A 72 -6.38 23.78 -10.93
C LEU A 72 -6.68 23.67 -9.43
N THR A 73 -6.05 24.47 -8.58
CA THR A 73 -6.29 24.38 -7.13
C THR A 73 -7.64 24.94 -6.70
N GLN A 74 -8.18 25.91 -7.43
CA GLN A 74 -9.39 26.61 -7.01
C GLN A 74 -10.68 25.92 -7.48
N GLU A 75 -10.68 25.36 -8.69
CA GLU A 75 -11.85 24.72 -9.29
C GLU A 75 -11.79 23.18 -9.27
N VAL A 76 -10.64 22.60 -9.63
CA VAL A 76 -10.52 21.14 -9.73
C VAL A 76 -10.52 20.49 -8.36
N LEU A 77 -9.98 21.15 -7.33
CA LEU A 77 -10.09 20.63 -5.96
C LEU A 77 -11.55 20.54 -5.51
N GLN A 78 -12.37 21.55 -5.82
CA GLN A 78 -13.81 21.51 -5.49
C GLN A 78 -14.56 20.44 -6.28
N TYR A 79 -14.18 20.22 -7.55
CA TYR A 79 -14.75 19.16 -8.37
C TYR A 79 -14.31 17.76 -7.92
N LEU A 80 -13.05 17.58 -7.51
CA LEU A 80 -12.54 16.32 -6.93
C LEU A 80 -13.17 16.03 -5.55
N LEU A 81 -13.55 17.08 -4.82
CA LEU A 81 -14.31 17.00 -3.58
C LEU A 81 -15.83 16.90 -3.80
N ALA A 82 -16.32 17.00 -5.04
CA ALA A 82 -17.73 16.79 -5.33
C ALA A 82 -18.12 15.37 -4.90
N ASP A 83 -19.31 15.23 -4.31
CA ASP A 83 -19.80 14.06 -3.56
C ASP A 83 -20.04 12.79 -4.43
N MET A 84 -19.09 12.41 -5.27
CA MET A 84 -19.04 11.07 -5.83
C MET A 84 -18.75 10.07 -4.72
N LYS A 85 -19.61 9.08 -4.51
CA LYS A 85 -19.37 8.09 -3.45
C LYS A 85 -18.23 7.17 -3.88
N PRO A 86 -17.35 6.74 -2.95
CA PRO A 86 -16.28 5.77 -3.21
C PRO A 86 -16.74 4.56 -4.03
N VAL A 87 -17.93 4.03 -3.69
CA VAL A 87 -18.52 2.87 -4.38
C VAL A 87 -18.91 3.16 -5.83
N ASP A 88 -19.31 4.39 -6.16
CA ASP A 88 -19.71 4.75 -7.52
C ASP A 88 -18.47 4.90 -8.41
N LEU A 89 -17.37 5.44 -7.87
CA LEU A 89 -16.08 5.47 -8.53
C LEU A 89 -15.52 4.05 -8.76
N CYS A 90 -15.56 3.20 -7.73
CA CYS A 90 -15.09 1.83 -7.84
C CYS A 90 -15.94 0.96 -8.80
N ARG A 91 -17.24 1.26 -8.93
CA ARG A 91 -18.09 0.68 -9.97
C ARG A 91 -17.76 1.19 -11.36
N ALA A 92 -17.48 2.48 -11.50
CA ALA A 92 -17.08 3.06 -12.79
C ALA A 92 -15.77 2.44 -13.30
N MET A 93 -14.86 2.09 -12.38
CA MET A 93 -13.64 1.34 -12.70
C MET A 93 -13.87 -0.17 -12.86
N THR A 94 -15.14 -0.63 -12.81
CA THR A 94 -15.55 -2.04 -12.91
C THR A 94 -14.96 -2.96 -11.84
N VAL A 95 -14.44 -2.38 -10.76
CA VAL A 95 -13.84 -3.09 -9.63
C VAL A 95 -14.93 -3.59 -8.68
N CYS A 96 -15.95 -2.76 -8.43
CA CYS A 96 -17.14 -3.13 -7.67
C CYS A 96 -18.32 -3.47 -8.60
N SER A 97 -19.16 -4.42 -8.18
CA SER A 97 -20.37 -4.79 -8.91
C SER A 97 -21.47 -3.72 -8.81
N ALA A 98 -22.38 -3.73 -9.78
CA ALA A 98 -23.47 -2.74 -9.90
C ALA A 98 -24.59 -2.91 -8.86
N GLN A 99 -24.59 -4.00 -8.09
CA GLN A 99 -25.63 -4.21 -7.08
C GLN A 99 -25.47 -3.23 -5.90
N PRO A 100 -26.57 -2.81 -5.25
CA PRO A 100 -26.50 -2.00 -4.05
C PRO A 100 -25.64 -2.73 -3.03
N VAL A 101 -24.50 -2.16 -2.66
CA VAL A 101 -23.79 -2.55 -1.46
C VAL A 101 -24.66 -2.03 -0.32
N GLU A 102 -25.75 -2.72 0.01
CA GLU A 102 -26.29 -2.64 1.36
C GLU A 102 -25.10 -3.00 2.23
N ARG A 103 -24.56 -2.02 2.97
CA ARG A 103 -23.44 -2.23 3.89
C ARG A 103 -23.74 -3.55 4.58
N PRO A 104 -23.01 -4.64 4.26
CA PRO A 104 -22.96 -5.71 5.22
C PRO A 104 -22.40 -4.98 6.43
N GLN A 105 -23.16 -4.91 7.52
CA GLN A 105 -22.47 -4.78 8.79
C GLN A 105 -21.46 -5.90 8.72
N VAL A 106 -20.20 -5.53 8.59
CA VAL A 106 -19.10 -6.49 8.58
C VAL A 106 -18.99 -6.95 10.03
N VAL A 107 -20.02 -7.66 10.51
CA VAL A 107 -19.79 -8.82 11.33
C VAL A 107 -19.03 -9.72 10.36
N ARG A 108 -17.71 -9.51 10.32
CA ARG A 108 -16.77 -10.49 9.80
C ARG A 108 -17.14 -11.75 10.55
N LYS A 109 -17.95 -12.62 9.94
CA LYS A 109 -17.73 -14.04 10.15
C LYS A 109 -16.36 -14.25 9.53
N GLN A 110 -15.35 -14.06 10.39
CA GLN A 110 -14.02 -14.56 10.17
C GLN A 110 -14.22 -16.05 9.89
N VAL A 111 -14.30 -16.40 8.61
CA VAL A 111 -13.70 -17.65 8.22
C VAL A 111 -12.22 -17.31 8.23
N ALA A 112 -11.63 -17.35 9.42
CA ALA A 112 -10.19 -17.24 9.57
C ALA A 112 -9.64 -18.36 8.71
N ASN A 113 -9.13 -18.03 7.53
CA ASN A 113 -8.30 -18.96 6.80
C ASN A 113 -7.04 -19.10 7.67
N PRO A 114 -6.79 -20.26 8.31
CA PRO A 114 -5.67 -20.40 9.23
C PRO A 114 -4.34 -20.06 8.56
N MET A 115 -4.28 -20.18 7.22
CA MET A 115 -3.12 -19.92 6.41
C MET A 115 -2.85 -18.43 6.15
N GLU A 116 -3.89 -17.58 6.07
CA GLU A 116 -3.72 -16.12 5.90
C GLU A 116 -3.30 -15.42 7.19
N ASN A 117 -3.81 -15.91 8.33
CA ASN A 117 -3.39 -15.42 9.64
C ASN A 117 -1.91 -15.79 9.89
N LEU A 118 -1.52 -17.02 9.55
CA LEU A 118 -0.14 -17.48 9.69
C LEU A 118 0.86 -16.68 8.85
N THR A 119 0.49 -16.24 7.65
CA THR A 119 1.37 -15.41 6.81
C THR A 119 1.53 -13.98 7.35
N CYS A 120 0.48 -13.42 7.96
CA CYS A 120 0.55 -12.11 8.61
C CYS A 120 1.38 -12.17 9.90
N GLU A 121 1.11 -13.15 10.78
CA GLU A 121 1.90 -13.36 12.01
C GLU A 121 3.39 -13.61 11.70
N LEU A 122 3.68 -14.40 10.66
CA LEU A 122 5.06 -14.63 10.23
C LEU A 122 5.72 -13.35 9.72
N CYS A 123 4.98 -12.52 8.97
CA CYS A 123 5.50 -11.22 8.54
C CYS A 123 5.80 -10.32 9.74
N GLU A 124 4.89 -10.22 10.71
CA GLU A 124 5.08 -9.40 11.91
C GLU A 124 6.35 -9.79 12.65
N VAL A 125 6.54 -11.09 12.89
CA VAL A 125 7.73 -11.61 13.57
C VAL A 125 9.01 -11.31 12.81
N ILE A 126 8.99 -11.44 11.47
CA ILE A 126 10.16 -11.15 10.63
C ILE A 126 10.47 -9.65 10.68
N VAL A 127 9.47 -8.80 10.54
CA VAL A 127 9.65 -7.34 10.57
C VAL A 127 10.09 -6.87 11.96
N GLU A 128 9.57 -7.46 13.03
CA GLU A 128 9.99 -7.16 14.41
C GLU A 128 11.47 -7.49 14.64
N GLU A 129 11.95 -8.65 14.17
CA GLU A 129 13.38 -8.98 14.30
C GLU A 129 14.25 -8.07 13.44
N ILE A 130 13.80 -7.70 12.22
CA ILE A 130 14.52 -6.74 11.38
C ILE A 130 14.56 -5.36 12.04
N ASP A 131 13.45 -4.89 12.61
CA ASP A 131 13.36 -3.62 13.34
C ASP A 131 14.32 -3.59 14.54
N ARG A 132 14.40 -4.70 15.29
CA ARG A 132 15.36 -4.86 16.38
C ARG A 132 16.81 -4.75 15.88
N LEU A 133 17.13 -5.36 14.75
CA LEU A 133 18.46 -5.32 14.16
C LEU A 133 18.81 -3.91 13.62
N VAL A 134 17.84 -3.22 13.00
CA VAL A 134 17.97 -1.85 12.51
C VAL A 134 18.12 -0.86 13.67
N THR A 135 17.31 -0.98 14.72
CA THR A 135 17.38 -0.13 15.92
C THR A 135 18.70 -0.27 16.67
N ASN A 136 19.33 -1.45 16.63
CA ASN A 136 20.65 -1.69 17.20
C ASN A 136 21.81 -1.17 16.32
N SER A 137 21.53 -0.74 15.09
CA SER A 137 22.54 -0.18 14.19
C SER A 137 22.81 1.28 14.55
N SER A 138 24.09 1.69 14.57
CA SER A 138 24.48 3.05 14.98
C SER A 138 24.32 4.08 13.86
N THR A 139 24.14 3.64 12.62
CA THR A 139 23.94 4.50 11.45
C THR A 139 22.95 3.91 10.44
N PRO A 140 22.28 4.73 9.61
CA PRO A 140 21.40 4.24 8.53
C PRO A 140 22.13 3.34 7.52
N ALA A 141 23.42 3.59 7.28
CA ALA A 141 24.24 2.76 6.38
C ALA A 141 24.50 1.36 6.95
N GLU A 142 24.61 1.24 8.28
CA GLU A 142 24.76 -0.03 8.98
C GLU A 142 23.44 -0.80 9.02
N ALA A 143 22.31 -0.12 9.29
CA ALA A 143 20.98 -0.69 9.18
C ALA A 143 20.72 -1.28 7.79
N ASN A 144 21.09 -0.55 6.74
CA ASN A 144 20.96 -0.98 5.37
C ASN A 144 21.73 -2.28 5.09
N ARG A 145 23.01 -2.34 5.52
CA ARG A 145 23.82 -3.56 5.38
C ARG A 145 23.22 -4.75 6.12
N THR A 146 22.66 -4.53 7.30
CA THR A 146 22.04 -5.60 8.10
C THR A 146 20.85 -6.21 7.37
N VAL A 147 19.95 -5.40 6.80
CA VAL A 147 18.80 -5.88 6.02
C VAL A 147 19.25 -6.67 4.79
N TYR A 148 20.22 -6.16 4.02
CA TYR A 148 20.71 -6.87 2.84
C TYR A 148 21.46 -8.17 3.18
N THR A 149 22.14 -8.24 4.32
CA THR A 149 22.79 -9.48 4.81
C THR A 149 21.74 -10.56 5.11
N VAL A 150 20.61 -10.18 5.69
CA VAL A 150 19.48 -11.08 5.89
C VAL A 150 18.92 -11.55 4.54
N CYS A 151 18.77 -10.66 3.56
CA CYS A 151 18.31 -11.04 2.23
C CYS A 151 19.25 -12.03 1.53
N GLU A 152 20.57 -11.86 1.66
CA GLU A 152 21.55 -12.77 1.05
C GLU A 152 21.55 -14.17 1.66
N ALA A 153 21.15 -14.30 2.93
CA ALA A 153 21.03 -15.59 3.62
C ALA A 153 19.80 -16.41 3.17
N LEU A 154 18.89 -15.81 2.41
CA LEU A 154 17.68 -16.47 1.93
C LEU A 154 17.92 -17.27 0.63
N PRO A 155 17.23 -18.42 0.45
CA PRO A 155 17.25 -19.15 -0.81
C PRO A 155 16.40 -18.45 -1.89
N GLU A 156 16.68 -18.73 -3.17
CA GLU A 156 15.81 -18.24 -4.26
C GLU A 156 14.44 -18.93 -4.25
N PRO A 157 13.34 -18.22 -4.61
CA PRO A 157 13.25 -16.84 -5.09
C PRO A 157 13.08 -15.78 -3.99
N LEU A 158 13.21 -16.18 -2.72
CA LEU A 158 12.95 -15.30 -1.57
C LEU A 158 14.02 -14.20 -1.44
N ARG A 159 15.26 -14.49 -1.84
CA ARG A 159 16.33 -13.49 -1.92
C ARG A 159 15.98 -12.34 -2.86
N ASP A 160 15.61 -12.62 -4.10
CA ASP A 160 15.24 -11.58 -5.08
C ASP A 160 14.06 -10.74 -4.58
N THR A 161 13.08 -11.40 -3.97
CA THR A 161 11.94 -10.74 -3.35
C THR A 161 12.39 -9.83 -2.19
N CYS A 162 13.23 -10.34 -1.28
CA CYS A 162 13.75 -9.58 -0.14
C CYS A 162 14.54 -8.35 -0.58
N VAL A 163 15.47 -8.50 -1.54
CA VAL A 163 16.26 -7.39 -2.10
C VAL A 163 15.37 -6.32 -2.73
N THR A 164 14.29 -6.74 -3.39
CA THR A 164 13.34 -5.81 -4.03
C THR A 164 12.59 -4.96 -3.00
N PHE A 165 12.20 -5.54 -1.86
CA PHE A 165 11.42 -4.85 -0.84
C PHE A 165 12.27 -4.21 0.28
N ALA A 166 13.55 -4.52 0.38
CA ALA A 166 14.45 -4.02 1.42
C ALA A 166 14.50 -2.48 1.56
N PRO A 167 14.56 -1.67 0.47
CA PRO A 167 14.53 -0.21 0.59
C PRO A 167 13.24 0.30 1.22
N LEU A 168 12.10 -0.21 0.75
CA LEU A 168 10.78 0.18 1.25
C LEU A 168 10.61 -0.21 2.72
N LEU A 169 11.07 -1.40 3.11
CA LEU A 169 11.02 -1.87 4.49
C LEU A 169 11.92 -1.00 5.40
N LEU A 170 13.12 -0.67 4.95
CA LEU A 170 14.04 0.16 5.73
C LEU A 170 13.48 1.58 5.94
N ASP A 171 12.90 2.19 4.91
CA ASP A 171 12.26 3.51 5.02
C ASP A 171 11.11 3.48 6.03
N MET A 172 10.24 2.45 5.97
CA MET A 172 9.16 2.28 6.95
C MET A 172 9.65 2.12 8.39
N LEU A 173 10.73 1.35 8.60
CA LEU A 173 11.31 1.17 9.94
C LEU A 173 11.95 2.44 10.47
N LEU A 174 12.68 3.18 9.63
CA LEU A 174 13.26 4.48 10.00
C LEU A 174 12.19 5.54 10.31
N ASP A 175 11.03 5.46 9.64
CA ASP A 175 9.86 6.30 9.91
C ASP A 175 9.04 5.84 11.13
N GLY A 176 9.48 4.79 11.84
CA GLY A 176 8.85 4.29 13.06
C GLY A 176 7.52 3.56 12.83
N VAL A 177 7.31 3.02 11.62
CA VAL A 177 6.13 2.21 11.29
C VAL A 177 6.20 0.88 12.04
N SER A 178 5.15 0.57 12.82
CA SER A 178 5.06 -0.70 13.56
C SER A 178 5.13 -1.94 12.65
N PRO A 179 5.60 -3.10 13.12
CA PRO A 179 5.68 -4.34 12.32
C PRO A 179 4.36 -4.74 11.63
N ILE A 180 3.23 -4.68 12.34
CA ILE A 180 1.90 -4.92 11.75
C ILE A 180 1.56 -3.89 10.67
N GLY A 181 1.91 -2.63 10.89
CA GLY A 181 1.73 -1.55 9.90
C GLY A 181 2.55 -1.78 8.65
N ALA A 182 3.82 -2.17 8.80
CA ALA A 182 4.71 -2.51 7.68
C ALA A 182 4.17 -3.72 6.90
N CYS A 183 3.74 -4.79 7.58
CA CYS A 183 3.15 -5.96 6.94
C CYS A 183 1.82 -5.67 6.24
N THR A 184 1.07 -4.69 6.74
CA THR A 184 -0.14 -4.18 6.08
C THR A 184 0.21 -3.36 4.83
N ASN A 185 1.22 -2.50 4.90
CA ASN A 185 1.72 -1.72 3.75
C ASN A 185 2.32 -2.61 2.66
N LEU A 186 2.95 -3.73 3.04
CA LEU A 186 3.43 -4.76 2.12
C LEU A 186 2.31 -5.63 1.54
N GLY A 187 1.06 -5.44 1.97
CA GLY A 187 -0.10 -6.22 1.52
C GLY A 187 -0.12 -7.67 2.03
N VAL A 188 0.72 -8.00 3.01
CA VAL A 188 0.77 -9.34 3.63
C VAL A 188 -0.33 -9.48 4.69
N CYS A 189 -0.62 -8.40 5.42
CA CYS A 189 -1.73 -8.32 6.36
C CYS A 189 -2.89 -7.51 5.77
N LEU A 190 -4.13 -7.93 6.03
CA LEU A 190 -5.31 -7.15 5.65
C LEU A 190 -5.57 -6.02 6.66
N LEU A 191 -6.04 -4.88 6.16
CA LEU A 191 -6.48 -3.75 6.98
C LEU A 191 -7.52 -4.23 8.03
N GLY A 192 -7.20 -4.00 9.30
CA GLY A 192 -8.06 -4.37 10.44
C GLY A 192 -7.98 -5.83 10.90
N GLN A 193 -6.94 -6.60 10.58
CA GLN A 193 -6.71 -7.94 11.17
C GLN A 193 -6.19 -7.89 12.62
N TYR A 194 -5.82 -6.73 13.14
CA TYR A 194 -5.28 -6.63 14.49
C TYR A 194 -6.37 -6.82 15.56
N THR A 195 -6.45 -8.03 16.10
CA THR A 195 -6.81 -8.24 17.50
C THR A 195 -5.52 -8.59 18.24
N PRO A 196 -5.07 -7.80 19.24
CA PRO A 196 -3.93 -8.19 20.06
C PRO A 196 -4.27 -9.52 20.74
N ASN A 197 -3.55 -10.58 20.40
CA ASN A 197 -3.56 -11.78 21.20
C ASN A 197 -2.92 -11.43 22.55
N LYS A 198 -3.77 -11.23 23.56
CA LYS A 198 -3.33 -11.24 24.96
C LYS A 198 -2.81 -12.64 25.27
N LYS A 199 -1.51 -12.76 25.51
CA LYS A 199 -0.96 -13.75 26.43
C LYS A 199 0.03 -13.08 27.35
#